data_AF-A0A812IV71-F1
#
_entry.id   AF-A0A812IV71-F1
#
_cell.length_a   1.000
_cell.length_b   1.000
_cell.length_c   1.000
_cell.angle_alpha   90.00
_cell.angle_beta   90.00
_cell.angle_gamma   90.00
#
_symmetry.space_group_name_H-M   'P 1'
#
loop_
_entity.id
_entity.type
_entity.pdbx_description
1 polymer ?
#
loop_
_entity_poly.entity_id
_entity_poly.type
_entity_poly.pdbx_seq_one_letter_code
_entity_poly.pdbx_strand_id
1 'polypeptide(L)'
;MDQDNHEPNLQHLVQMVAQLGLRHEDQLQLVRQDTGFVLFLRIQTPLSVLPQLHQVGQTWGQQKDKDPSSPGLPLRVVLLGSFLTALKTRVEKVMTDPQAAGDSKNAQILTDKGHFAFLGYDRAGMPNVEPTPPQDTCRAITKLQELILRPRLEAYEILSQMVHSAAIHLVGGHLHFERIQRSPLAQALDKAVR
;
A
#
# COMPACT_ATOMS: atom_id res chain seq x y z
N MET A 1 55.26 21.89 -27.71
CA MET A 1 54.82 22.67 -26.52
C MET A 1 53.43 22.15 -26.24
N ASP A 2 53.39 21.03 -25.56
CA ASP A 2 52.30 20.07 -25.63
C ASP A 2 51.68 19.92 -24.26
N GLN A 3 50.36 20.07 -24.24
CA GLN A 3 49.44 19.30 -23.42
C GLN A 3 49.72 19.31 -21.91
N ASP A 4 49.45 20.44 -21.27
CA ASP A 4 49.03 20.43 -19.87
C ASP A 4 47.64 21.07 -19.77
N ASN A 5 46.80 20.46 -18.91
CA ASN A 5 45.63 21.05 -18.26
C ASN A 5 44.22 20.88 -18.88
N HIS A 6 43.82 19.65 -19.23
CA HIS A 6 42.39 19.31 -19.46
C HIS A 6 41.96 17.98 -18.80
N GLU A 7 42.50 17.62 -17.64
CA GLU A 7 41.77 16.72 -16.73
C GLU A 7 40.83 17.58 -15.89
N PRO A 8 39.49 17.56 -16.09
CA PRO A 8 38.59 18.17 -15.14
C PRO A 8 38.87 17.52 -13.79
N ASN A 9 39.38 18.33 -12.85
CA ASN A 9 39.91 17.91 -11.56
C ASN A 9 38.96 16.87 -10.94
N LEU A 10 39.35 15.59 -11.02
CA LEU A 10 38.49 14.44 -10.72
C LEU A 10 37.88 14.57 -9.32
N GLN A 11 38.62 15.19 -8.39
CA GLN A 11 38.18 15.49 -7.04
C GLN A 11 36.95 16.42 -7.02
N HIS A 12 36.93 17.45 -7.88
CA HIS A 12 35.81 18.37 -7.99
C HIS A 12 34.57 17.68 -8.58
N LEU A 13 34.74 16.85 -9.62
CA LEU A 13 33.64 16.06 -10.18
C LEU A 13 33.05 15.09 -9.15
N VAL A 14 33.90 14.37 -8.40
CA VAL A 14 33.48 13.48 -7.32
C VAL A 14 32.71 14.24 -6.24
N GLN A 15 33.18 15.43 -5.87
CA GLN A 15 32.50 16.28 -4.88
C GLN A 15 31.11 16.73 -5.36
N MET A 16 30.97 17.12 -6.63
CA MET A 16 29.67 17.48 -7.21
C MET A 16 28.71 16.29 -7.26
N VAL A 17 29.19 15.10 -7.65
CA VAL A 17 28.37 13.88 -7.67
C VAL A 17 27.92 13.51 -6.25
N ALA A 18 28.80 13.63 -5.25
CA ALA A 18 28.44 13.39 -3.85
C ALA A 18 27.34 14.36 -3.36
N GLN A 19 27.48 15.65 -3.66
CA GLN A 19 26.45 16.65 -3.31
C GLN A 19 25.13 16.39 -4.03
N LEU A 20 25.16 16.03 -5.31
CA LEU A 20 23.96 15.65 -6.06
C LEU A 20 23.31 14.41 -5.45
N GLY A 21 24.12 13.40 -5.07
CA GLY A 21 23.63 12.19 -4.40
C GLY A 21 22.90 12.50 -3.09
N LEU A 22 23.45 13.39 -2.26
CA LEU A 22 22.78 13.84 -1.03
C LEU A 22 21.43 14.53 -1.33
N ARG A 23 21.40 15.45 -2.31
CA ARG A 23 20.15 16.11 -2.71
C ARG A 23 19.12 15.13 -3.27
N HIS A 24 19.56 14.11 -4.02
CA HIS A 24 18.67 13.08 -4.53
C HIS A 24 18.08 12.24 -3.39
N GLU A 25 18.87 11.89 -2.37
CA GLU A 25 18.35 11.16 -1.20
C GLU A 25 17.30 12.00 -0.46
N ASP A 26 17.55 13.31 -0.28
CA ASP A 26 16.56 14.24 0.30
C ASP A 26 15.25 14.25 -0.50
N GLN A 27 15.34 14.36 -1.84
CA GLN A 27 14.15 14.34 -2.70
C GLN A 27 13.41 12.99 -2.64
N LEU A 28 14.14 11.87 -2.63
CA LEU A 28 13.54 10.55 -2.47
C LEU A 28 12.83 10.40 -1.13
N GLN A 29 13.39 10.96 -0.06
CA GLN A 29 12.75 10.96 1.26
C GLN A 29 11.43 11.74 1.23
N LEU A 30 11.39 12.92 0.60
CA LEU A 30 10.16 13.69 0.43
C LEU A 30 9.11 12.93 -0.38
N VAL A 31 9.51 12.29 -1.49
CA VAL A 31 8.59 11.47 -2.29
C VAL A 31 8.04 10.31 -1.47
N ARG A 32 8.87 9.61 -0.68
CA ARG A 32 8.40 8.52 0.20
C ARG A 32 7.40 9.02 1.24
N GLN A 33 7.65 10.18 1.82
CA GLN A 33 6.74 10.82 2.78
C GLN A 33 5.39 11.22 2.15
N ASP A 34 5.41 11.69 0.91
CA ASP A 34 4.22 12.16 0.21
C ASP A 34 3.41 11.02 -0.43
N THR A 35 4.06 9.89 -0.72
CA THR A 35 3.46 8.69 -1.35
C THR A 35 3.21 7.52 -0.40
N GLY A 36 3.39 7.74 0.91
CA GLY A 36 3.19 6.73 1.94
C GLY A 36 1.72 6.33 2.13
N PHE A 37 1.51 5.09 2.58
CA PHE A 37 0.20 4.58 3.01
C PHE A 37 0.33 3.99 4.41
N VAL A 38 -0.75 4.12 5.20
CA VAL A 38 -0.86 3.52 6.52
C VAL A 38 -2.06 2.58 6.54
N LEU A 39 -1.83 1.33 6.93
CA LEU A 39 -2.86 0.31 7.13
C LEU A 39 -3.11 0.13 8.63
N PHE A 40 -4.30 0.46 9.08
CA PHE A 40 -4.77 0.18 10.44
C PHE A 40 -5.53 -1.14 10.44
N LEU A 41 -5.25 -2.02 11.40
CA LEU A 41 -5.93 -3.30 11.54
C LEU A 41 -6.57 -3.40 12.92
N ARG A 42 -7.83 -3.82 12.97
CA ARG A 42 -8.58 -4.02 14.22
C ARG A 42 -8.30 -5.39 14.80
N ILE A 43 -8.04 -5.47 16.12
CA ILE A 43 -7.75 -6.73 16.82
C ILE A 43 -9.04 -7.47 17.19
N GLN A 44 -10.06 -6.75 17.67
CA GLN A 44 -11.24 -7.33 18.32
C GLN A 44 -12.44 -7.51 17.37
N THR A 45 -12.19 -7.76 16.08
CA THR A 45 -13.27 -8.03 15.11
C THR A 45 -13.17 -9.46 14.57
N PRO A 46 -14.29 -10.18 14.37
CA PRO A 46 -14.28 -11.49 13.71
C PRO A 46 -13.64 -11.44 12.31
N LEU A 47 -13.69 -10.28 11.66
CA LEU A 47 -13.05 -10.04 10.36
C LEU A 47 -11.56 -9.70 10.49
N SER A 48 -10.93 -9.80 11.66
CA SER A 48 -9.52 -9.42 11.79
C SER A 48 -8.64 -10.40 11.02
N VAL A 49 -7.68 -9.87 10.26
CA VAL A 49 -6.60 -10.68 9.66
C VAL A 49 -5.39 -10.82 10.58
N LEU A 50 -5.33 -10.07 11.69
CA LEU A 50 -4.18 -10.04 12.58
C LEU A 50 -3.79 -11.41 13.17
N PRO A 51 -4.74 -12.28 13.61
CA PRO A 51 -4.37 -13.61 14.11
C PRO A 51 -3.61 -14.43 13.06
N GLN A 52 -4.07 -14.37 11.80
CA GLN A 52 -3.41 -15.05 10.68
C GLN A 52 -2.02 -14.47 10.42
N LEU A 53 -1.88 -13.14 10.39
CA LEU A 53 -0.58 -12.48 10.18
C LEU A 53 0.40 -12.79 11.33
N HIS A 54 -0.08 -12.83 12.56
CA HIS A 54 0.71 -13.18 13.72
C HIS A 54 1.24 -14.62 13.62
N GLN A 55 0.39 -15.59 13.27
CA GLN A 55 0.81 -16.97 13.05
C GLN A 55 1.86 -17.10 11.93
N VAL A 56 1.65 -16.39 10.81
CA VAL A 56 2.63 -16.35 9.71
C VAL A 56 3.97 -15.78 10.19
N GLY A 57 3.94 -14.70 10.98
CA GLY A 57 5.16 -14.10 11.54
C GLY A 57 5.90 -15.03 12.48
N GLN A 58 5.19 -15.74 13.36
CA GLN A 58 5.79 -16.76 14.24
C GLN A 58 6.44 -17.88 13.44
N THR A 59 5.75 -18.38 12.41
CA THR A 59 6.25 -19.46 11.56
C THR A 59 7.53 -19.03 10.82
N TRP A 60 7.52 -17.82 10.26
CA TRP A 60 8.70 -17.25 9.60
C TRP A 60 9.88 -17.08 10.57
N GLY A 61 9.62 -16.62 11.80
CA GLY A 61 10.64 -16.50 12.84
C GLY A 61 11.25 -17.85 13.21
N GLN A 62 10.41 -18.86 13.46
CA GLN A 62 10.86 -20.23 13.75
C GLN A 62 11.69 -20.84 12.61
N GLN A 63 11.36 -20.54 11.35
CA GLN A 63 12.14 -20.98 10.19
C GLN A 63 13.52 -20.32 10.18
N LYS A 64 13.58 -19.01 10.42
CA LYS A 64 14.83 -18.25 10.50
C LYS A 64 15.72 -18.71 11.65
N ASP A 65 15.14 -19.06 12.79
CA ASP A 65 15.88 -19.52 13.98
C ASP A 65 16.46 -20.93 13.76
N LYS A 66 15.74 -21.80 13.05
CA LYS A 66 16.20 -23.15 12.71
C LYS A 66 17.28 -23.14 11.63
N ASP A 67 17.14 -22.27 10.64
CA ASP A 67 18.11 -22.09 9.57
C ASP A 67 18.17 -20.60 9.16
N PRO A 68 19.25 -19.89 9.53
CA PRO A 68 19.43 -18.48 9.20
C PRO A 68 19.44 -18.17 7.69
N SER A 69 19.72 -19.17 6.85
CA SER A 69 19.71 -19.06 5.39
C SER A 69 18.35 -19.37 4.75
N SER A 70 17.40 -19.91 5.53
CA SER A 70 16.12 -20.44 5.06
C SER A 70 15.04 -19.42 4.67
N PRO A 71 14.87 -18.23 5.31
CA PRO A 71 13.77 -17.38 4.92
C PRO A 71 14.09 -16.69 3.59
N GLY A 72 13.64 -17.29 2.48
CA GLY A 72 13.88 -16.79 1.12
C GLY A 72 13.36 -15.38 0.86
N LEU A 73 12.40 -14.88 1.66
CA LEU A 73 11.87 -13.53 1.59
C LEU A 73 11.86 -12.85 2.97
N PRO A 74 12.08 -11.52 3.04
CA PRO A 74 11.95 -10.77 4.29
C PRO A 74 10.54 -10.84 4.87
N LEU A 75 10.42 -10.85 6.20
CA LEU A 75 9.13 -10.95 6.90
C LEU A 75 8.06 -9.97 6.38
N ARG A 76 8.45 -8.71 6.10
CA ARG A 76 7.53 -7.69 5.56
C ARG A 76 6.84 -8.12 4.26
N VAL A 77 7.58 -8.81 3.38
CA VAL A 77 7.07 -9.31 2.09
C VAL A 77 6.10 -10.45 2.32
N VAL A 78 6.46 -11.37 3.22
CA VAL A 78 5.63 -12.53 3.58
C VAL A 78 4.32 -12.09 4.24
N LEU A 79 4.38 -11.13 5.18
CA LEU A 79 3.19 -10.59 5.84
C LEU A 79 2.29 -9.84 4.87
N LEU A 80 2.85 -8.98 4.01
CA LEU A 80 2.07 -8.27 3.00
C LEU A 80 1.43 -9.24 2.00
N GLY A 81 2.16 -10.27 1.56
CA GLY A 81 1.62 -11.33 0.71
C GLY A 81 0.49 -12.10 1.37
N SER A 82 0.64 -12.47 2.65
CA SER A 82 -0.43 -13.11 3.43
C SER A 82 -1.64 -12.21 3.59
N PHE A 83 -1.42 -10.91 3.83
CA PHE A 83 -2.49 -9.92 3.93
C PHE A 83 -3.30 -9.82 2.63
N LEU A 84 -2.62 -9.62 1.49
CA LEU A 84 -3.29 -9.52 0.19
C LEU A 84 -4.00 -10.83 -0.19
N THR A 85 -3.43 -11.98 0.17
CA THR A 85 -4.07 -13.28 -0.05
C THR A 85 -5.35 -13.40 0.76
N ALA A 86 -5.31 -13.08 2.05
CA ALA A 86 -6.50 -13.10 2.91
C ALA A 86 -7.58 -12.14 2.41
N LEU A 87 -7.20 -10.94 1.96
CA LEU A 87 -8.13 -9.97 1.38
C LEU A 87 -8.77 -10.53 0.10
N LYS A 88 -7.98 -11.05 -0.84
CA LYS A 88 -8.47 -11.65 -2.08
C LYS A 88 -9.47 -12.78 -1.80
N THR A 89 -9.13 -13.73 -0.92
CA THR A 89 -10.01 -14.84 -0.57
C THR A 89 -11.36 -14.37 -0.02
N ARG A 90 -11.38 -13.28 0.75
CA ARG A 90 -12.63 -12.73 1.30
C ARG A 90 -13.44 -11.99 0.24
N VAL A 91 -12.80 -11.29 -0.68
CA VAL A 91 -13.48 -10.69 -1.84
C VAL A 91 -14.10 -11.79 -2.71
N GLU A 92 -13.35 -12.86 -3.01
CA GLU A 92 -13.85 -14.03 -3.75
C GLU A 92 -15.02 -14.68 -3.03
N LYS A 93 -14.93 -14.84 -1.70
CA LYS A 93 -16.04 -15.39 -0.90
C LYS A 93 -17.32 -14.56 -1.04
N VAL A 94 -17.21 -13.24 -0.99
CA VAL A 94 -18.36 -12.33 -1.19
C VAL A 94 -18.99 -12.48 -2.57
N MET A 95 -18.23 -12.89 -3.59
CA MET A 95 -18.76 -13.16 -4.93
C MET A 95 -19.46 -14.51 -5.05
N THR A 96 -18.97 -15.53 -4.34
CA THR A 96 -19.44 -16.92 -4.48
C THR A 96 -20.50 -17.31 -3.46
N ASP A 97 -20.49 -16.70 -2.28
CA ASP A 97 -21.33 -17.05 -1.14
C ASP A 97 -22.40 -15.98 -0.89
N PRO A 98 -23.70 -16.28 -1.15
CA PRO A 98 -24.79 -15.34 -0.93
C PRO A 98 -24.92 -14.88 0.53
N GLN A 99 -24.56 -15.72 1.50
CA GLN A 99 -24.60 -15.35 2.91
C GLN A 99 -23.53 -14.30 3.21
N ALA A 100 -22.30 -14.51 2.75
CA ALA A 100 -21.21 -13.54 2.90
C ALA A 100 -21.53 -12.21 2.21
N ALA A 101 -22.20 -12.24 1.05
CA ALA A 101 -22.67 -11.04 0.37
C ALA A 101 -23.74 -10.30 1.19
N GLY A 102 -24.71 -11.04 1.76
CA GLY A 102 -25.74 -10.49 2.64
C GLY A 102 -25.16 -9.82 3.90
N ASP A 103 -24.24 -10.51 4.58
CA ASP A 103 -23.55 -9.98 5.75
C ASP A 103 -22.74 -8.73 5.41
N SER A 104 -22.09 -8.71 4.24
CA SER A 104 -21.32 -7.55 3.77
C SER A 104 -22.20 -6.34 3.41
N LYS A 105 -23.43 -6.58 2.91
CA LYS A 105 -24.44 -5.51 2.72
C LYS A 105 -24.92 -4.97 4.06
N ASN A 106 -25.23 -5.84 5.02
CA ASN A 106 -25.63 -5.43 6.38
C ASN A 106 -24.54 -4.62 7.08
N ALA A 107 -23.28 -4.96 6.85
CA ALA A 107 -22.12 -4.23 7.38
C ALA A 107 -21.76 -2.96 6.58
N GLN A 108 -22.56 -2.58 5.56
CA GLN A 108 -22.32 -1.43 4.68
C GLN A 108 -20.97 -1.49 3.92
N ILE A 109 -20.39 -2.68 3.78
CA ILE A 109 -19.20 -2.92 2.96
C ILE A 109 -19.59 -2.96 1.48
N LEU A 110 -20.73 -3.57 1.18
CA LEU A 110 -21.34 -3.59 -0.14
C LEU A 110 -22.53 -2.64 -0.20
N THR A 111 -22.69 -2.01 -1.37
CA THR A 111 -23.90 -1.31 -1.79
C THR A 111 -25.01 -2.30 -2.13
N ASP A 112 -26.25 -1.81 -2.28
CA ASP A 112 -27.40 -2.63 -2.70
C ASP A 112 -27.15 -3.35 -4.03
N LYS A 113 -26.41 -2.69 -4.93
CA LYS A 113 -25.97 -3.20 -6.23
C LYS A 113 -24.88 -4.28 -6.14
N GLY A 114 -24.33 -4.55 -4.95
CA GLY A 114 -23.29 -5.55 -4.73
C GLY A 114 -21.86 -5.08 -5.04
N HIS A 115 -21.64 -3.76 -5.17
CA HIS A 115 -20.32 -3.16 -5.34
C HIS A 115 -19.76 -2.70 -4.00
N PHE A 116 -18.43 -2.65 -3.85
CA PHE A 116 -17.80 -2.10 -2.66
C PHE A 116 -18.10 -0.61 -2.51
N ALA A 117 -18.59 -0.23 -1.33
CA ALA A 117 -18.91 1.15 -1.02
C ALA A 117 -17.65 2.03 -1.10
N PHE A 118 -17.83 3.24 -1.64
CA PHE A 118 -16.78 4.24 -1.69
C PHE A 118 -16.75 5.03 -0.38
N LEU A 119 -15.56 5.19 0.22
CA LEU A 119 -15.35 5.80 1.53
C LEU A 119 -14.89 7.26 1.47
N GLY A 120 -14.61 7.79 0.26
CA GLY A 120 -14.28 9.20 0.06
C GLY A 120 -15.53 10.04 -0.15
N TYR A 121 -15.61 11.20 0.51
CA TYR A 121 -16.63 12.21 0.24
C TYR A 121 -15.97 13.42 -0.40
N ASP A 122 -16.60 14.01 -1.41
CA ASP A 122 -16.23 15.33 -1.93
C ASP A 122 -16.75 16.46 -1.01
N ARG A 123 -16.47 17.72 -1.37
CA ARG A 123 -16.93 18.91 -0.63
C ARG A 123 -18.46 19.06 -0.60
N ALA A 124 -19.18 18.41 -1.53
CA ALA A 124 -20.63 18.39 -1.59
C ALA A 124 -21.24 17.19 -0.82
N GLY A 125 -20.42 16.36 -0.17
CA GLY A 125 -20.86 15.16 0.54
C GLY A 125 -21.24 14.00 -0.38
N MET A 126 -20.83 14.04 -1.65
CA MET A 126 -21.09 13.02 -2.65
C MET A 126 -19.87 12.12 -2.87
N PRO A 127 -20.04 10.81 -3.07
CA PRO A 127 -18.95 9.96 -3.54
C PRO A 127 -18.56 10.36 -4.96
N ASN A 128 -17.34 10.86 -5.14
CA ASN A 128 -16.86 11.37 -6.44
C ASN A 128 -16.40 10.25 -7.41
N VAL A 129 -16.57 8.99 -7.01
CA VAL A 129 -16.14 7.80 -7.77
C VAL A 129 -17.19 6.72 -7.61
N GLU A 130 -17.43 5.98 -8.69
CA GLU A 130 -18.38 4.87 -8.68
C GLU A 130 -17.91 3.71 -7.77
N PRO A 131 -18.81 3.10 -6.98
CA PRO A 131 -18.55 1.88 -6.24
C PRO A 131 -17.93 0.79 -7.13
N THR A 132 -16.82 0.20 -6.69
CA THR A 132 -16.05 -0.77 -7.48
C THR A 132 -16.65 -2.18 -7.38
N PRO A 133 -16.84 -2.90 -8.49
CA PRO A 133 -17.32 -4.27 -8.43
C PRO A 133 -16.26 -5.22 -7.84
N PRO A 134 -16.68 -6.34 -7.22
CA PRO A 134 -15.76 -7.30 -6.63
C PRO A 134 -14.74 -7.89 -7.61
N GLN A 135 -15.12 -8.13 -8.88
CA GLN A 135 -14.20 -8.66 -9.91
C GLN A 135 -12.99 -7.74 -10.11
N ASP A 136 -13.24 -6.43 -10.23
CA ASP A 136 -12.17 -5.46 -10.47
C ASP A 136 -11.26 -5.32 -9.24
N THR A 137 -11.83 -5.43 -8.04
CA THR A 137 -11.06 -5.43 -6.79
C THR A 137 -10.16 -6.67 -6.70
N CYS A 138 -10.67 -7.85 -7.06
CA CYS A 138 -9.86 -9.08 -7.15
C CYS A 138 -8.72 -8.96 -8.15
N ARG A 139 -8.98 -8.35 -9.33
CA ARG A 139 -7.95 -8.08 -10.34
C ARG A 139 -6.88 -7.14 -9.80
N ALA A 140 -7.28 -6.06 -9.14
CA ALA A 140 -6.39 -5.09 -8.51
C ALA A 140 -5.49 -5.73 -7.43
N ILE A 141 -6.06 -6.56 -6.55
CA ILE A 141 -5.28 -7.26 -5.52
C ILE A 141 -4.29 -8.26 -6.15
N THR A 142 -4.71 -8.99 -7.18
CA THR A 142 -3.82 -9.92 -7.89
C THR A 142 -2.64 -9.17 -8.52
N LYS A 143 -2.91 -8.00 -9.12
CA LYS A 143 -1.85 -7.15 -9.66
C LYS A 143 -0.92 -6.63 -8.57
N LEU A 144 -1.43 -6.24 -7.41
CA LEU A 144 -0.59 -5.88 -6.27
C LEU A 144 0.30 -7.03 -5.81
N GLN A 145 -0.21 -8.27 -5.79
CA GLN A 145 0.58 -9.46 -5.43
C GLN A 145 1.78 -9.65 -6.38
N GLU A 146 1.59 -9.45 -7.69
CA GLU A 146 2.69 -9.49 -8.68
C GLU A 146 3.74 -8.39 -8.43
N LEU A 147 3.31 -7.24 -7.92
CA LEU A 147 4.15 -6.06 -7.72
C LEU A 147 4.82 -6.01 -6.34
N ILE A 148 4.51 -6.92 -5.40
CA ILE A 148 5.04 -6.90 -4.02
C ILE A 148 6.58 -6.80 -3.99
N LEU A 149 7.28 -7.56 -4.83
CA LEU A 149 8.75 -7.62 -4.81
C LEU A 149 9.41 -6.43 -5.48
N ARG A 150 8.72 -5.78 -6.42
CA ARG A 150 9.20 -4.62 -7.18
C ARG A 150 8.06 -3.63 -7.39
N PRO A 151 7.73 -2.83 -6.37
CA PRO A 151 6.67 -1.84 -6.47
C PRO A 151 6.99 -0.85 -7.58
N ARG A 152 6.01 -0.62 -8.46
CA ARG A 152 6.04 0.40 -9.52
C ARG A 152 4.98 1.46 -9.24
N LEU A 153 4.96 2.52 -10.05
CA LEU A 153 3.89 3.52 -10.02
C LEU A 153 2.49 2.88 -10.03
N GLU A 154 2.32 1.80 -10.80
CA GLU A 154 1.09 1.00 -10.84
C GLU A 154 0.62 0.53 -9.44
N ALA A 155 1.53 0.13 -8.55
CA ALA A 155 1.15 -0.31 -7.21
C ALA A 155 0.60 0.86 -6.37
N TYR A 156 1.17 2.06 -6.54
CA TYR A 156 0.71 3.27 -5.87
C TYR A 156 -0.70 3.67 -6.36
N GLU A 157 -0.96 3.59 -7.65
CA GLU A 157 -2.28 3.89 -8.23
C GLU A 157 -3.35 2.94 -7.70
N ILE A 158 -3.05 1.65 -7.66
CA ILE A 158 -3.98 0.65 -7.12
C ILE A 158 -4.23 0.89 -5.63
N LEU A 159 -3.18 1.11 -4.83
CA LEU A 159 -3.35 1.41 -3.41
C LEU A 159 -4.14 2.70 -3.18
N SER A 160 -3.94 3.73 -4.01
CA SER A 160 -4.68 4.98 -3.96
C SER A 160 -6.18 4.77 -4.22
N GLN A 161 -6.55 3.90 -5.16
CA GLN A 161 -7.94 3.52 -5.39
C GLN A 161 -8.49 2.72 -4.19
N MET A 162 -7.70 1.78 -3.65
CA MET A 162 -8.11 0.95 -2.52
C MET A 162 -8.29 1.73 -1.21
N VAL A 163 -7.60 2.85 -0.99
CA VAL A 163 -7.81 3.75 0.16
C VAL A 163 -9.27 4.16 0.29
N HIS A 164 -9.94 4.35 -0.84
CA HIS A 164 -11.33 4.78 -0.86
C HIS A 164 -12.33 3.63 -1.00
N SER A 165 -11.88 2.37 -0.94
CA SER A 165 -12.75 1.20 -1.07
C SER A 165 -13.05 0.57 0.30
N ALA A 166 -14.32 0.23 0.54
CA ALA A 166 -14.72 -0.57 1.70
C ALA A 166 -14.19 -2.02 1.67
N ALA A 167 -13.59 -2.48 0.57
CA ALA A 167 -13.05 -3.84 0.47
C ALA A 167 -12.05 -4.18 1.60
N ILE A 168 -11.24 -3.21 2.06
CA ILE A 168 -10.28 -3.41 3.15
C ILE A 168 -10.98 -3.77 4.49
N HIS A 169 -12.26 -3.41 4.65
CA HIS A 169 -13.02 -3.75 5.86
C HIS A 169 -13.30 -5.25 5.96
N LEU A 170 -13.27 -5.98 4.85
CA LEU A 170 -13.39 -7.45 4.85
C LEU A 170 -12.26 -8.12 5.65
N VAL A 171 -11.13 -7.46 5.84
CA VAL A 171 -10.00 -7.91 6.66
C VAL A 171 -9.86 -7.15 7.98
N GLY A 172 -10.91 -6.43 8.38
CA GLY A 172 -10.94 -5.64 9.60
C GLY A 172 -9.97 -4.47 9.57
N GLY A 173 -9.61 -3.99 8.37
CA GLY A 173 -8.61 -2.96 8.18
C GLY A 173 -9.18 -1.63 7.68
N HIS A 174 -8.35 -0.59 7.74
CA HIS A 174 -8.55 0.70 7.09
C HIS A 174 -7.24 1.14 6.45
N LEU A 175 -7.28 1.48 5.15
CA LEU A 175 -6.13 1.99 4.42
C LEU A 175 -6.27 3.51 4.26
N HIS A 176 -5.23 4.25 4.60
CA HIS A 176 -5.19 5.70 4.47
C HIS A 176 -3.89 6.15 3.79
N PHE A 177 -3.94 7.30 3.13
CA PHE A 177 -2.71 8.02 2.80
C PHE A 177 -2.00 8.42 4.09
N GLU A 178 -0.67 8.28 4.10
CA GLU A 178 0.14 8.83 5.16
C GLU A 178 0.05 10.37 5.11
N ARG A 179 -0.41 10.95 6.21
CA ARG A 179 -0.61 12.40 6.35
C ARG A 179 0.26 13.04 7.43
N ILE A 180 0.90 12.23 8.26
CA ILE A 180 1.64 12.71 9.45
C ILE A 180 3.03 13.23 9.07
N GLN A 181 3.71 12.58 8.12
CA GLN A 181 5.10 12.93 7.74
C GLN A 181 5.20 13.71 6.42
N ARG A 182 4.11 14.27 5.89
CA ARG A 182 4.13 14.94 4.58
C ARG A 182 5.08 16.12 4.52
N SER A 183 5.67 16.33 3.36
CA SER A 183 6.54 17.47 3.11
C SER A 183 5.80 18.80 3.34
N PRO A 184 6.50 19.88 3.75
CA PRO A 184 5.87 21.19 3.89
C PRO A 184 5.15 21.66 2.62
N LEU A 185 5.69 21.30 1.45
CA LEU A 185 5.08 21.58 0.15
C LEU A 185 3.77 20.81 -0.06
N ALA A 186 3.75 19.49 0.22
CA ALA A 186 2.54 18.69 0.13
C ALA A 186 1.46 19.16 1.10
N GLN A 187 1.84 19.60 2.30
CA GLN A 187 0.91 20.22 3.25
C GLN A 187 0.36 21.55 2.74
N ALA A 188 1.18 22.38 2.09
CA ALA A 188 0.73 23.63 1.47
C ALA A 188 -0.20 23.39 0.28
N LEU A 189 0.11 22.42 -0.59
CA LEU A 189 -0.73 22.00 -1.70
C LEU A 189 -2.07 21.43 -1.24
N ASP A 190 -2.07 20.55 -0.23
CA ASP A 190 -3.30 20.00 0.35
C ASP A 190 -4.16 21.11 0.96
N LYS A 191 -3.57 22.18 1.53
CA LYS A 191 -4.32 23.37 1.97
C LYS A 191 -4.85 24.22 0.81
N ALA A 192 -4.10 24.35 -0.29
CA ALA A 192 -4.50 25.13 -1.46
C ALA A 192 -5.55 24.41 -2.33
N VAL A 193 -5.59 23.07 -2.27
CA VAL A 193 -6.55 22.20 -2.97
C VAL A 193 -7.76 21.86 -2.08
N ARG A 194 -7.73 22.19 -0.78
CA ARG A 194 -8.88 22.14 0.15
C ARG A 194 -9.74 23.40 0.12
#